data_AF-A0A661IMM1-F1
#
_entry.id   AF-A0A661IMM1-F1
#
_cell.length_a   1.000
_cell.length_b   1.000
_cell.length_c   1.000
_cell.angle_alpha   90.00
_cell.angle_beta   90.00
_cell.angle_gamma   90.00
#
_symmetry.space_group_name_H-M   'P 1'
#
loop_
_entity.id
_entity.type
_entity.pdbx_description
1 polymer ?
#
loop_
_entity_poly.entity_id
_entity_poly.type
_entity_poly.pdbx_seq_one_letter_code
_entity_poly.pdbx_strand_id
1 'polypeptide(L)'
;MAVMERVGMTTTVPIEVIYAAGEVPVDLNNIFITDPDPEGLLVQAEMVGFPRSSCGWIKGIYSVARKRGIRRVIAVTQGDCSNTHALIEVLQMEGAEVFPFAFPYDR
;
A
#
# COMPACT_ATOMS: atom_id res chain seq x y z
N MET A 1 -4.33 -0.97 27.20
CA MET A 1 -3.22 -1.30 26.28
C MET A 1 -3.34 -0.35 25.10
N ALA A 2 -2.28 0.37 24.73
CA ALA A 2 -2.32 1.18 23.52
C ALA A 2 -2.62 0.25 22.33
N VAL A 3 -3.60 0.62 21.50
CA VAL A 3 -3.87 -0.10 20.26
C VAL A 3 -2.66 0.15 19.37
N MET A 4 -1.93 -0.92 19.02
CA MET A 4 -0.82 -0.79 18.08
C MET A 4 -1.41 -0.55 16.69
N GLU A 5 -1.15 0.64 16.14
CA GLU A 5 -1.64 1.02 14.81
C GLU A 5 -0.91 0.20 13.73
N ARG A 6 -1.65 -0.18 12.68
CA ARG A 6 -1.10 -0.93 11.55
C ARG A 6 -0.64 0.04 10.46
N VAL A 7 0.58 -0.14 10.00
CA VAL A 7 1.16 0.62 8.88
C VAL A 7 1.42 -0.31 7.71
N GLY A 8 0.69 -0.09 6.62
CA GLY A 8 0.87 -0.81 5.38
C GLY A 8 2.15 -0.38 4.67
N MET A 9 2.87 -1.30 4.05
CA MET A 9 4.01 -1.00 3.19
C MET A 9 3.77 -1.56 1.79
N THR A 10 4.09 -0.75 0.78
CA THR A 10 3.94 -1.14 -0.64
C THR A 10 5.12 -1.91 -1.18
N THR A 11 6.20 -2.08 -0.40
CA THR A 11 7.36 -2.96 -0.65
C THR A 11 8.22 -2.97 0.62
N THR A 12 9.39 -3.60 0.57
CA THR A 12 10.34 -3.61 1.68
C THR A 12 10.84 -2.20 1.99
N VAL A 13 10.71 -1.81 3.25
CA VAL A 13 11.25 -0.58 3.84
C VAL A 13 11.94 -0.92 5.16
N PRO A 14 12.76 -0.04 5.75
CA PRO A 14 13.33 -0.25 7.09
C PRO A 14 12.25 -0.37 8.18
N ILE A 15 11.75 -1.59 8.42
CA ILE A 15 10.61 -1.86 9.30
C ILE A 15 10.92 -1.58 10.77
N GLU A 16 12.20 -1.51 11.13
CA GLU A 16 12.69 -1.17 12.46
C GLU A 16 12.17 0.19 12.92
N VAL A 17 12.00 1.15 11.99
CA VAL A 17 11.45 2.48 12.29
C VAL A 17 9.97 2.39 12.68
N ILE A 18 9.21 1.50 12.02
CA ILE A 18 7.79 1.27 12.31
C ILE A 18 7.65 0.63 13.71
N TYR A 19 8.48 -0.39 14.00
CA TYR A 19 8.51 -1.00 15.32
C TYR A 19 8.93 -0.02 16.43
N ALA A 20 9.92 0.85 16.16
CA ALA A 20 10.36 1.87 17.11
C ALA A 20 9.26 2.90 17.43
N ALA A 21 8.33 3.14 16.49
CA ALA A 21 7.15 3.97 16.68
C ALA A 21 6.04 3.27 17.50
N GLY A 22 6.20 2.00 17.86
CA GLY A 22 5.18 1.20 18.56
C GLY A 22 4.05 0.71 17.63
N GLU A 23 4.31 0.65 16.33
CA GLU A 23 3.36 0.31 15.28
C GLU A 23 3.63 -1.09 14.72
N VAL A 24 2.66 -1.64 13.98
CA VAL A 24 2.77 -2.95 13.34
C VAL A 24 2.96 -2.80 11.83
N PRO A 25 4.12 -3.21 11.28
CA PRO A 25 4.33 -3.26 9.84
C PRO A 25 3.44 -4.32 9.19
N VAL A 26 2.81 -3.97 8.07
CA VAL A 26 1.95 -4.86 7.29
C VAL A 26 2.34 -4.83 5.82
N ASP A 27 2.80 -5.96 5.31
CA ASP A 27 3.15 -6.11 3.89
C ASP A 27 1.90 -6.28 3.02
N LEU A 28 1.57 -5.24 2.25
CA LEU A 28 0.37 -5.21 1.43
C LEU A 28 0.50 -6.06 0.16
N ASN A 29 1.73 -6.25 -0.36
CA ASN A 29 1.95 -7.11 -1.53
C ASN A 29 1.70 -8.56 -1.17
N ASN A 30 2.27 -9.02 -0.05
CA ASN A 30 2.10 -10.40 0.38
C ASN A 30 0.64 -10.70 0.71
N ILE A 31 -0.07 -9.78 1.36
CA ILE A 31 -1.50 -9.95 1.61
C ILE A 31 -2.29 -9.99 0.30
N PHE A 32 -1.94 -9.18 -0.69
CA PHE A 32 -2.62 -9.18 -1.98
C PHE A 32 -2.41 -10.50 -2.74
N ILE A 33 -1.16 -10.90 -2.96
CA ILE A 33 -0.86 -12.06 -3.81
C ILE A 33 -1.27 -13.39 -3.17
N THR A 34 -1.42 -13.42 -1.84
CA THR A 34 -1.88 -14.59 -1.09
C THR A 34 -3.36 -14.50 -0.68
N ASP A 35 -4.10 -13.46 -1.09
CA ASP A 35 -5.55 -13.43 -0.87
C ASP A 35 -6.19 -14.61 -1.62
N PRO A 36 -7.20 -15.29 -1.04
CA PRO A 36 -7.90 -16.38 -1.74
C PRO A 36 -8.62 -15.93 -3.02
N ASP A 37 -8.88 -14.63 -3.18
CA ASP A 37 -9.49 -14.05 -4.38
C ASP A 37 -8.75 -12.77 -4.82
N PRO A 38 -7.55 -12.90 -5.42
CA PRO A 38 -6.77 -11.75 -5.85
C PRO A 38 -7.41 -11.06 -7.07
N GLU A 39 -8.12 -11.80 -7.92
CA GLU A 39 -8.83 -11.23 -9.07
C GLU A 39 -10.00 -10.35 -8.61
N GLY A 40 -10.76 -10.78 -7.61
CA GLY A 40 -11.81 -9.96 -7.00
C GLY A 40 -11.28 -8.66 -6.41
N LEU A 41 -10.07 -8.65 -5.85
CA LEU A 41 -9.41 -7.41 -5.39
C LEU A 41 -9.07 -6.47 -6.55
N LEU A 42 -8.68 -6.99 -7.71
CA LEU A 42 -8.46 -6.16 -8.91
C LEU A 42 -9.76 -5.54 -9.40
N VAL A 43 -10.83 -6.34 -9.49
CA VAL A 43 -12.15 -5.88 -9.92
C VAL A 43 -12.69 -4.80 -8.98
N GLN A 44 -12.47 -4.93 -7.67
CA GLN A 44 -12.86 -3.89 -6.70
C GLN A 44 -12.19 -2.54 -6.95
N ALA A 45 -10.90 -2.53 -7.27
CA ALA A 45 -10.20 -1.30 -7.63
C ALA A 45 -10.76 -0.71 -8.94
N GLU A 46 -11.05 -1.56 -9.93
CA GLU A 46 -11.62 -1.09 -11.21
C GLU A 46 -13.00 -0.46 -11.02
N MET A 47 -13.83 -1.02 -10.14
CA MET A 47 -15.17 -0.49 -9.84
C MET A 47 -15.14 0.92 -9.20
N VAL A 48 -14.06 1.28 -8.51
CA VAL A 48 -13.90 2.62 -7.93
C VAL A 48 -13.17 3.60 -8.86
N GLY A 49 -12.76 3.16 -10.05
CA GLY A 49 -12.25 4.03 -11.11
C GLY A 49 -10.82 3.75 -11.57
N PHE A 50 -10.12 2.75 -11.04
CA PHE A 50 -8.82 2.38 -11.58
C PHE A 50 -8.97 1.83 -13.02
N PRO A 51 -8.22 2.32 -14.02
CA PRO A 51 -8.28 1.79 -15.37
C PRO A 51 -7.89 0.30 -15.41
N ARG A 52 -8.56 -0.50 -16.26
CA ARG A 52 -8.20 -1.91 -16.46
C ARG A 52 -6.72 -2.10 -16.84
N SER A 53 -6.19 -1.18 -17.64
CA SER A 53 -4.80 -1.14 -18.09
C SER A 53 -3.79 -0.70 -17.01
N SER A 54 -4.24 -0.26 -15.84
CA SER A 54 -3.35 0.11 -14.73
C SER A 54 -2.70 -1.12 -14.09
N CYS A 55 -1.60 -0.89 -13.36
CA CYS A 55 -0.80 -1.94 -12.74
C CYS A 55 -1.65 -2.79 -11.76
N GLY A 56 -1.62 -4.11 -11.92
CA GLY A 56 -2.35 -5.05 -11.07
C GLY A 56 -1.94 -4.95 -9.59
N TRP A 57 -0.65 -4.78 -9.29
CA TRP A 57 -0.17 -4.61 -7.93
C TRP A 57 -0.75 -3.37 -7.25
N ILE A 58 -0.81 -2.24 -7.97
CA ILE A 58 -1.38 -1.00 -7.43
C ILE A 58 -2.88 -1.18 -7.11
N LYS A 59 -3.63 -1.79 -8.03
CA LYS A 59 -5.05 -2.13 -7.83
C LYS A 59 -5.23 -3.07 -6.62
N GLY A 60 -4.43 -4.11 -6.55
CA GLY A 60 -4.47 -5.11 -5.47
C GLY A 60 -4.13 -4.52 -4.11
N ILE A 61 -3.05 -3.76 -4.01
CA ILE A 61 -2.60 -3.08 -2.79
C ILE A 61 -3.66 -2.08 -2.30
N TYR A 62 -4.22 -1.28 -3.19
CA TYR A 62 -5.34 -0.39 -2.88
C TYR A 62 -6.50 -1.15 -2.24
N SER A 63 -6.97 -2.22 -2.90
CA SER A 63 -8.10 -3.01 -2.43
C SER A 63 -7.79 -3.70 -1.10
N VAL A 64 -6.57 -4.20 -0.89
CA VAL A 64 -6.14 -4.79 0.39
C VAL A 64 -6.14 -3.75 1.50
N ALA A 65 -5.53 -2.58 1.28
CA ALA A 65 -5.47 -1.52 2.27
C ALA A 65 -6.89 -1.11 2.70
N ARG A 66 -7.79 -0.92 1.73
CA ARG A 66 -9.19 -0.59 1.96
C ARG A 66 -9.95 -1.71 2.68
N LYS A 67 -9.87 -2.96 2.21
CA LYS A 67 -10.53 -4.15 2.80
C LYS A 67 -10.08 -4.41 4.24
N ARG A 68 -8.81 -4.15 4.56
CA ARG A 68 -8.22 -4.37 5.89
C ARG A 68 -8.33 -3.15 6.81
N GLY A 69 -8.86 -2.02 6.33
CA GLY A 69 -8.98 -0.77 7.09
C GLY A 69 -7.63 -0.12 7.42
N ILE A 70 -6.60 -0.36 6.62
CA ILE A 70 -5.26 0.19 6.81
C ILE A 70 -5.25 1.61 6.27
N ARG A 71 -5.20 2.59 7.19
CA ARG A 71 -5.26 4.03 6.86
C ARG A 71 -3.91 4.72 6.84
N ARG A 72 -2.83 4.03 7.23
CA ARG A 72 -1.46 4.56 7.23
C ARG A 72 -0.61 3.69 6.33
N VAL A 73 -0.05 4.28 5.28
CA VAL A 73 0.67 3.53 4.24
C VAL A 73 2.01 4.19 3.94
N ILE A 74 3.09 3.42 4.04
CA ILE A 74 4.39 3.81 3.50
C ILE A 74 4.43 3.37 2.03
N ALA A 75 4.44 4.35 1.13
CA ALA A 75 4.41 4.14 -0.31
C ALA A 75 5.77 4.42 -0.92
N VAL A 76 6.41 3.39 -1.47
CA VAL A 76 7.75 3.53 -2.06
C VAL A 76 7.67 4.09 -3.47
N THR A 77 8.25 5.27 -3.69
CA THR A 77 8.11 6.06 -4.92
C THR A 77 9.31 5.97 -5.86
N GLN A 78 10.45 5.43 -5.39
CA GLN A 78 11.64 5.16 -6.20
C GLN A 78 12.17 3.76 -5.96
N GLY A 79 12.70 3.15 -7.02
CA GLY A 79 13.18 1.76 -7.00
C GLY A 79 12.09 0.71 -7.27
N ASP A 80 10.84 1.15 -7.46
CA ASP A 80 9.68 0.30 -7.77
C ASP A 80 8.89 0.85 -8.99
N CYS A 81 7.74 0.24 -9.30
CA CYS A 81 6.86 0.56 -10.42
C CYS A 81 6.49 2.05 -10.52
N SER A 82 6.43 2.58 -11.75
CA SER A 82 6.09 3.97 -12.07
C SER A 82 4.69 4.43 -11.62
N ASN A 83 3.79 3.51 -11.27
CA ASN A 83 2.40 3.81 -10.92
C ASN A 83 2.14 4.02 -9.41
N THR A 84 3.15 3.98 -8.54
CA THR A 84 2.91 4.19 -7.09
C THR A 84 2.34 5.59 -6.79
N HIS A 85 2.60 6.60 -7.61
CA HIS A 85 2.02 7.94 -7.45
C HIS A 85 0.48 7.94 -7.53
N ALA A 86 -0.10 7.16 -8.47
CA ALA A 86 -1.54 7.05 -8.58
C ALA A 86 -2.18 6.38 -7.33
N LEU A 87 -1.48 5.39 -6.73
CA LEU A 87 -1.91 4.78 -5.48
C LEU A 87 -1.95 5.81 -4.34
N ILE A 88 -0.88 6.61 -4.22
CA ILE A 88 -0.74 7.63 -3.19
C ILE A 88 -1.88 8.64 -3.27
N GLU A 89 -2.14 9.18 -4.46
CA GLU A 89 -3.18 10.18 -4.69
C GLU A 89 -4.57 9.65 -4.28
N VAL A 90 -4.93 8.45 -4.75
CA VAL A 90 -6.24 7.86 -4.44
C VAL A 90 -6.41 7.60 -2.95
N LEU A 91 -5.40 7.01 -2.29
CA LEU A 91 -5.43 6.74 -0.85
C LEU A 91 -5.57 8.04 -0.03
N GLN A 92 -4.82 9.09 -0.40
CA GLN A 92 -4.91 10.39 0.26
C GLN A 92 -6.27 11.06 0.05
N MET A 93 -6.86 10.95 -1.14
CA MET A 93 -8.23 11.43 -1.41
C MET A 93 -9.28 10.72 -0.53
N GLU A 94 -9.06 9.45 -0.19
CA GLU A 94 -9.89 8.69 0.75
C GLU A 94 -9.52 8.92 2.24
N GLY A 95 -8.61 9.87 2.49
CA GLY A 95 -8.20 10.30 3.82
C GLY A 95 -7.18 9.39 4.50
N ALA A 96 -6.56 8.45 3.79
CA ALA A 96 -5.42 7.71 4.31
C ALA A 96 -4.20 8.63 4.45
N GLU A 97 -3.43 8.44 5.50
CA GLU A 97 -2.14 9.11 5.68
C GLU A 97 -1.07 8.28 4.95
N VAL A 98 -0.49 8.88 3.91
CA VAL A 98 0.48 8.20 3.06
C VAL A 98 1.85 8.85 3.22
N PHE A 99 2.83 8.04 3.60
CA PHE A 99 4.23 8.43 3.79
C PHE A 99 5.03 8.01 2.54
N PRO A 100 5.37 8.93 1.63
CA PRO A 100 6.22 8.60 0.50
C PRO A 100 7.64 8.27 0.99
N PHE A 101 8.21 7.18 0.49
CA PHE A 101 9.57 6.75 0.78
C PHE A 101 10.34 6.52 -0.53
N ALA A 102 11.55 7.07 -0.65
CA ALA A 102 12.37 6.89 -1.83
C ALA A 102 13.76 6.40 -1.41
N PHE A 103 14.21 5.28 -2.00
CA PHE A 103 15.61 4.90 -1.92
C PHE A 103 16.46 5.85 -2.77
N PRO A 104 17.71 6.16 -2.36
CA PRO A 104 18.61 6.99 -3.17
C PRO A 104 18.86 6.35 -4.54
N TYR A 105 18.87 7.16 -5.60
CA TYR A 105 18.98 6.66 -6.98
C TYR A 105 20.37 6.07 -7.31
N ASP A 106 21.42 6.52 -6.62
CA ASP A 106 22.83 6.24 -6.91
C ASP A 106 23.52 5.37 -5.85
N ARG A 107 22.74 4.67 -5.01
CA ARG A 107 23.26 3.80 -3.95
C ARG A 107 22.77 2.36 -4.07
#